data_AF-A0A7Y4WYE3-F1
#
_entry.id   AF-A0A7Y4WYE3-F1
#
_cell.length_a   1.000
_cell.length_b   1.000
_cell.length_c   1.000
_cell.angle_alpha   90.00
_cell.angle_beta   90.00
_cell.angle_gamma   90.00
#
_symmetry.space_group_name_H-M   'P 1'
#
loop_
_entity.id
_entity.type
_entity.pdbx_description
1 polymer ?
#
loop_
_entity_poly.entity_id
_entity_poly.type
_entity_poly.pdbx_seq_one_letter_code
_entity_poly.pdbx_strand_id
1 'polypeptide(L)'
;MTAKLFTFAILIISLTGVIRSQDGSADKRPLTPINLLERTARVRTTANARVQLADVQDIKNADVLRSGNVPNYIRAMRQHTKAASQYADLVQTVLFGGTVSPETKMAMGLRIAQTYNSPYLYAQANRWMRASRSGREMLADWVNRAAQPAAEKLAVDYAERLTKDIHGVTDTDFAAVRSVYNDAQIVELTMTVCFFNHFVRLAEGLNLPVETWVLDDKSPKMPEIEAFANPKARIALVSDKEPDAGTSALAAVKQAEAQAPQNGLGIGIANSQRAMMRVPDFQAAWRNFGSQNRQSWSIDRNIQLQISFAVSMANGCRYCTLHQVLGLRRLGVDTKKLLSMKKDDSALTPRELAAVVFARKLTVDPASISDNDFAGVKKEFGEGGAVEVILQTGNFAFMNRFTDGLRLPSEDEAVKTYQEVYGDNTYKTDWKKPK
;
A
#
# COMPACT_ATOMS: atom_id res chain seq x y z
N MET A 1 64.90 -11.02 18.69
CA MET A 1 64.18 -9.76 18.97
C MET A 1 63.48 -9.34 17.67
N THR A 2 62.23 -9.75 17.51
CA THR A 2 61.42 -9.55 16.30
C THR A 2 60.27 -8.62 16.64
N ALA A 3 60.33 -7.38 16.16
CA ALA A 3 59.26 -6.39 16.32
C ALA A 3 58.23 -6.54 15.20
N LYS A 4 56.98 -6.80 15.58
CA LYS A 4 55.81 -6.80 14.70
C LYS A 4 55.31 -5.37 14.52
N LEU A 5 55.27 -4.88 13.28
CA LEU A 5 54.49 -3.70 12.91
C LEU A 5 53.01 -4.07 12.85
N PHE A 6 52.18 -3.41 13.66
CA PHE A 6 50.73 -3.40 13.51
C PHE A 6 50.31 -2.14 12.76
N THR A 7 49.81 -2.31 11.54
CA THR A 7 49.20 -1.24 10.75
C THR A 7 47.76 -1.06 11.20
N PHE A 8 47.46 0.06 11.85
CA PHE A 8 46.09 0.48 12.17
C PHE A 8 45.43 1.03 10.89
N ALA A 9 44.49 0.29 10.31
CA ALA A 9 43.60 0.80 9.28
C ALA A 9 42.44 1.55 9.95
N ILE A 10 42.47 2.87 9.89
CA ILE A 10 41.36 3.74 10.30
C ILE A 10 40.26 3.60 9.24
N LEU A 11 39.21 2.84 9.57
CA LEU A 11 38.01 2.71 8.76
C LEU A 11 37.18 3.99 8.94
N ILE A 12 37.30 4.93 8.00
CA ILE A 12 36.45 6.12 7.93
C ILE A 12 35.07 5.67 7.45
N ILE A 13 34.15 5.43 8.38
CA ILE A 13 32.73 5.24 8.08
C ILE A 13 32.18 6.61 7.67
N SER A 14 32.01 6.83 6.37
CA SER A 14 31.36 8.03 5.85
C SER A 14 29.85 7.92 6.13
N LEU A 15 29.43 8.48 7.27
CA LEU A 15 28.03 8.77 7.58
C LEU A 15 27.61 10.03 6.81
N THR A 16 27.38 9.91 5.50
CA THR A 16 26.59 10.93 4.79
C THR A 16 25.12 10.69 5.14
N GLY A 17 24.69 11.27 6.27
CA GLY A 17 23.29 11.44 6.58
C GLY A 17 22.65 12.31 5.51
N VAL A 18 21.87 11.70 4.62
CA VAL A 18 20.93 12.43 3.78
C VAL A 18 19.77 12.84 4.69
N ILE A 19 19.96 13.91 5.46
CA ILE A 19 18.85 14.69 5.98
C ILE A 19 18.35 15.49 4.77
N ARG A 20 17.42 14.91 4.00
CA ARG A 20 16.63 15.67 3.04
C ARG A 20 15.69 16.56 3.86
N SER A 21 15.77 17.87 3.65
CA SER A 21 14.74 18.78 4.13
C SER A 21 13.38 18.33 3.58
N GLN A 22 12.44 18.08 4.48
CA GLN A 22 11.03 17.89 4.13
C GLN A 22 10.41 19.26 3.84
N ASP A 23 10.88 19.94 2.80
CA ASP A 23 10.09 21.05 2.27
C ASP A 23 8.84 20.44 1.64
N GLY A 24 7.67 20.87 2.12
CA GLY A 24 6.33 20.37 1.77
C GLY A 24 5.89 20.58 0.33
N SER A 25 6.80 20.52 -0.65
CA SER A 25 6.43 20.40 -2.06
C SER A 25 6.13 18.94 -2.39
N ALA A 26 4.94 18.66 -2.90
CA ALA A 26 4.60 17.38 -3.52
C ALA A 26 5.76 16.90 -4.41
N ASP A 27 6.06 15.60 -4.38
CA ASP A 27 7.17 15.00 -5.13
C ASP A 27 7.11 15.45 -6.60
N LYS A 28 8.00 16.39 -6.96
CA LYS A 28 8.07 17.01 -8.29
C LYS A 28 8.74 16.10 -9.32
N ARG A 29 9.07 14.86 -8.96
CA ARG A 29 9.67 13.91 -9.90
C ARG A 29 8.75 13.74 -11.11
N PRO A 30 9.29 13.89 -12.33
CA PRO A 30 8.52 13.61 -13.54
C PRO A 30 8.13 12.13 -13.56
N LEU A 31 6.99 11.85 -14.19
CA LEU A 31 6.54 10.48 -14.40
C LEU A 31 7.52 9.73 -15.29
N THR A 32 7.81 8.47 -14.96
CA THR A 32 8.61 7.61 -15.84
C THR A 32 7.88 7.37 -17.17
N PRO A 33 8.53 7.59 -18.33
CA PRO A 33 7.95 7.27 -19.63
C PRO A 33 7.63 5.78 -19.78
N ILE A 34 6.49 5.47 -20.41
CA ILE A 34 6.03 4.07 -20.63
C ILE A 34 7.05 3.24 -21.41
N ASN A 35 7.67 3.80 -22.44
CA ASN A 35 8.69 3.09 -23.22
C ASN A 35 9.93 2.74 -22.39
N LEU A 36 10.26 3.55 -21.37
CA LEU A 36 11.34 3.22 -20.45
C LEU A 36 10.91 2.07 -19.52
N LEU A 37 9.70 2.12 -18.97
CA LEU A 37 9.13 1.05 -18.15
C LEU A 37 9.03 -0.27 -18.91
N GLU A 38 8.68 -0.25 -20.19
CA GLU A 38 8.66 -1.46 -21.02
C GLU A 38 10.06 -2.07 -21.16
N ARG A 39 11.07 -1.25 -21.46
CA ARG A 39 12.45 -1.73 -21.56
C ARG A 39 12.95 -2.28 -20.23
N THR A 40 12.71 -1.57 -19.13
CA THR A 40 13.16 -2.02 -17.81
C THR A 40 12.38 -3.23 -17.32
N ALA A 41 11.11 -3.41 -17.69
CA ALA A 41 10.35 -4.63 -17.42
C ALA A 41 10.93 -5.85 -18.14
N ARG A 42 11.38 -5.70 -19.40
CA ARG A 42 12.09 -6.79 -20.10
C ARG A 42 13.40 -7.16 -19.40
N VAL A 43 14.20 -6.16 -18.99
CA VAL A 43 15.42 -6.41 -18.19
C VAL A 43 15.09 -7.05 -16.83
N ARG A 44 13.95 -6.69 -16.23
CA ARG A 44 13.48 -7.21 -14.93
C ARG A 44 13.19 -8.71 -14.95
N THR A 45 13.08 -9.34 -16.11
CA THR A 45 12.86 -10.80 -16.22
C THR A 45 14.03 -11.63 -15.68
N THR A 46 15.25 -11.10 -15.74
CA THR A 46 16.47 -11.79 -15.26
C THR A 46 16.90 -11.30 -13.88
N ALA A 47 16.08 -10.50 -13.19
CA ALA A 47 16.39 -10.07 -11.83
C ALA A 47 16.36 -11.24 -10.86
N ASN A 48 17.14 -11.16 -9.79
CA ASN A 48 17.04 -12.09 -8.68
C ASN A 48 16.05 -11.53 -7.65
N ALA A 49 15.02 -12.31 -7.31
CA ALA A 49 14.18 -12.01 -6.17
C ALA A 49 15.02 -12.01 -4.90
N ARG A 50 14.74 -11.09 -3.96
CA ARG A 50 15.44 -11.03 -2.66
C ARG A 50 15.06 -12.15 -1.70
N VAL A 51 14.04 -12.91 -2.08
CA VAL A 51 13.47 -14.01 -1.30
C VAL A 51 13.26 -15.22 -2.20
N GLN A 52 13.17 -16.39 -1.60
CA GLN A 52 12.78 -17.58 -2.33
C GLN A 52 11.34 -17.45 -2.86
N LEU A 53 11.12 -17.91 -4.09
CA LEU A 53 9.79 -17.98 -4.68
C LEU A 53 9.30 -19.42 -4.60
N ALA A 54 8.07 -19.63 -4.11
CA ALA A 54 7.48 -20.95 -4.06
C ALA A 54 7.31 -21.52 -5.49
N ASP A 55 7.56 -22.82 -5.64
CA ASP A 55 7.06 -23.57 -6.78
C ASP A 55 5.65 -24.06 -6.44
N VAL A 56 4.65 -23.42 -7.01
CA VAL A 56 3.25 -23.66 -6.66
C VAL A 56 2.37 -23.52 -7.90
N GLN A 57 1.43 -24.44 -8.02
CA GLN A 57 0.35 -24.44 -8.99
C GLN A 57 -1.00 -24.34 -8.23
N ASP A 58 -2.09 -24.05 -8.94
CA ASP A 58 -3.46 -24.19 -8.41
C ASP A 58 -3.86 -23.26 -7.24
N ILE A 59 -3.26 -22.07 -7.15
CA ILE A 59 -3.82 -21.01 -6.30
C ILE A 59 -4.99 -20.35 -7.05
N LYS A 60 -6.20 -20.48 -6.50
CA LYS A 60 -7.40 -19.81 -7.01
C LYS A 60 -7.13 -18.30 -7.15
N ASN A 61 -7.52 -17.74 -8.30
CA ASN A 61 -7.35 -16.32 -8.62
C ASN A 61 -5.88 -15.82 -8.62
N ALA A 62 -4.89 -16.72 -8.72
CA ALA A 62 -3.48 -16.31 -8.70
C ALA A 62 -3.12 -15.31 -9.79
N ASP A 63 -3.37 -15.67 -11.06
CA ASP A 63 -3.44 -14.71 -12.16
C ASP A 63 -4.90 -14.26 -12.31
N VAL A 64 -5.10 -12.96 -12.24
CA VAL A 64 -6.43 -12.34 -12.28
C VAL A 64 -7.14 -12.51 -13.63
N LEU A 65 -6.38 -12.80 -14.70
CA LEU A 65 -6.93 -13.16 -16.01
C LEU A 65 -7.16 -14.67 -16.18
N ARG A 66 -6.97 -15.47 -15.11
CA ARG A 66 -7.19 -16.93 -15.08
C ARG A 66 -6.44 -17.69 -16.18
N SER A 67 -5.21 -17.29 -16.48
CA SER A 67 -4.37 -17.99 -17.48
C SER A 67 -3.82 -19.34 -17.03
N GLY A 68 -4.03 -19.74 -15.77
CA GLY A 68 -3.42 -20.91 -15.14
C GLY A 68 -2.01 -20.66 -14.59
N ASN A 69 -1.41 -19.51 -14.87
CA ASN A 69 -0.11 -19.13 -14.30
C ASN A 69 -0.23 -18.59 -12.87
N VAL A 70 0.86 -18.68 -12.11
CA VAL A 70 0.99 -18.07 -10.78
C VAL A 70 2.04 -16.95 -10.82
N PRO A 71 1.64 -15.68 -10.64
CA PRO A 71 2.58 -14.55 -10.59
C PRO A 71 3.57 -14.66 -9.41
N ASN A 72 4.77 -14.12 -9.59
CA ASN A 72 5.84 -14.06 -8.61
C ASN A 72 5.43 -13.31 -7.32
N TYR A 73 4.53 -12.33 -7.39
CA TYR A 73 3.99 -11.73 -6.16
C TYR A 73 3.16 -12.73 -5.33
N ILE A 74 2.45 -13.67 -5.95
CA ILE A 74 1.78 -14.77 -5.24
C ILE A 74 2.78 -15.83 -4.79
N ARG A 75 3.78 -16.18 -5.62
CA ARG A 75 4.82 -17.16 -5.27
C ARG A 75 5.66 -16.73 -4.07
N ALA A 76 6.03 -15.45 -4.00
CA ALA A 76 6.72 -14.87 -2.84
C ALA A 76 5.83 -14.92 -1.60
N MET A 77 4.57 -14.52 -1.72
CA MET A 77 3.60 -14.59 -0.63
C MET A 77 3.39 -16.02 -0.14
N ARG A 78 3.33 -17.01 -1.05
CA ARG A 78 3.12 -18.41 -0.70
C ARG A 78 4.30 -19.00 0.07
N GLN A 79 5.52 -18.60 -0.28
CA GLN A 79 6.73 -19.05 0.40
C GLN A 79 6.84 -18.50 1.83
N HIS A 80 6.44 -17.25 2.03
CA HIS A 80 6.75 -16.52 3.28
C HIS A 80 5.54 -16.19 4.14
N THR A 81 4.32 -16.44 3.67
CA THR A 81 3.09 -16.13 4.41
C THR A 81 2.03 -17.21 4.22
N LYS A 82 1.10 -17.28 5.18
CA LYS A 82 -0.12 -18.07 5.04
C LYS A 82 -1.24 -17.33 4.30
N ALA A 83 -0.98 -16.11 3.81
CA ALA A 83 -1.99 -15.19 3.27
C ALA A 83 -2.01 -15.13 1.73
N ALA A 84 -1.28 -16.01 1.04
CA ALA A 84 -1.17 -15.97 -0.42
C ALA A 84 -2.52 -16.08 -1.14
N SER A 85 -3.40 -16.99 -0.70
CA SER A 85 -4.74 -17.14 -1.28
C SER A 85 -5.61 -15.91 -1.03
N GLN A 86 -5.58 -15.36 0.19
CA GLN A 86 -6.29 -14.14 0.54
C GLN A 86 -5.78 -12.93 -0.25
N TYR A 87 -4.47 -12.88 -0.54
CA TYR A 87 -3.89 -11.83 -1.36
C TYR A 87 -4.29 -11.97 -2.83
N ALA A 88 -4.34 -13.20 -3.38
CA ALA A 88 -4.87 -13.47 -4.72
C ALA A 88 -6.34 -13.01 -4.84
N ASP A 89 -7.17 -13.39 -3.87
CA ASP A 89 -8.57 -12.95 -3.80
C ASP A 89 -8.69 -11.42 -3.65
N LEU A 90 -7.80 -10.79 -2.89
CA LEU A 90 -7.74 -9.34 -2.78
C LEU A 90 -7.45 -8.68 -4.13
N VAL A 91 -6.41 -9.11 -4.86
CA VAL A 91 -6.08 -8.54 -6.18
C VAL A 91 -7.27 -8.70 -7.13
N GLN A 92 -7.88 -9.89 -7.16
CA GLN A 92 -9.07 -10.15 -7.96
C GLN A 92 -10.22 -9.20 -7.62
N THR A 93 -10.50 -9.02 -6.33
CA THR A 93 -11.57 -8.16 -5.82
C THR A 93 -11.31 -6.70 -6.15
N VAL A 94 -10.08 -6.21 -5.97
CA VAL A 94 -9.73 -4.83 -6.32
C VAL A 94 -10.00 -4.56 -7.79
N LEU A 95 -9.55 -5.45 -8.69
CA LEU A 95 -9.63 -5.21 -10.12
C LEU A 95 -11.04 -5.42 -10.70
N PHE A 96 -11.80 -6.37 -10.18
CA PHE A 96 -13.06 -6.80 -10.82
C PHE A 96 -14.32 -6.65 -9.96
N GLY A 97 -14.18 -6.40 -8.65
CA GLY A 97 -15.31 -6.08 -7.78
C GLY A 97 -15.80 -4.64 -7.95
N GLY A 98 -16.77 -4.23 -7.14
CA GLY A 98 -17.27 -2.86 -7.10
C GLY A 98 -17.97 -2.35 -8.37
N THR A 99 -17.99 -1.02 -8.52
CA THR A 99 -18.76 -0.27 -9.54
C THR A 99 -17.90 0.71 -10.33
N VAL A 100 -16.57 0.71 -10.14
CA VAL A 100 -15.60 1.36 -11.03
C VAL A 100 -15.08 0.33 -12.03
N SER A 101 -14.95 0.70 -13.31
CA SER A 101 -14.55 -0.26 -14.34
C SER A 101 -13.16 -0.86 -14.08
N PRO A 102 -12.94 -2.14 -14.38
CA PRO A 102 -11.63 -2.77 -14.26
C PRO A 102 -10.52 -2.00 -14.99
N GLU A 103 -10.81 -1.49 -16.19
CA GLU A 103 -9.88 -0.71 -17.00
C GLU A 103 -9.46 0.59 -16.31
N THR A 104 -10.39 1.31 -15.68
CA THR A 104 -10.07 2.51 -14.89
C THR A 104 -9.11 2.17 -13.76
N LYS A 105 -9.40 1.08 -13.02
CA LYS A 105 -8.57 0.65 -11.89
C LYS A 105 -7.18 0.22 -12.35
N MET A 106 -7.08 -0.52 -13.45
CA MET A 106 -5.79 -0.91 -14.04
C MET A 106 -5.00 0.29 -14.56
N ALA A 107 -5.66 1.29 -15.15
CA ALA A 107 -5.05 2.55 -15.57
C ALA A 107 -4.49 3.35 -14.38
N MET A 108 -5.19 3.39 -13.25
CA MET A 108 -4.67 3.97 -12.01
C MET A 108 -3.38 3.25 -11.56
N GLY A 109 -3.36 1.92 -11.62
CA GLY A 109 -2.16 1.11 -11.37
C GLY A 109 -1.01 1.43 -12.32
N LEU A 110 -1.29 1.60 -13.62
CA LEU A 110 -0.31 1.98 -14.63
C LEU A 110 0.32 3.36 -14.32
N ARG A 111 -0.50 4.34 -13.92
CA ARG A 111 0.00 5.67 -13.51
C ARG A 111 0.86 5.60 -12.25
N ILE A 112 0.51 4.76 -11.28
CA ILE A 112 1.31 4.54 -10.08
C ILE A 112 2.66 3.89 -10.43
N ALA A 113 2.70 2.98 -11.39
CA ALA A 113 3.94 2.42 -11.92
C ALA A 113 4.85 3.51 -12.52
N GLN A 114 4.29 4.49 -13.22
CA GLN A 114 5.04 5.65 -13.72
C GLN A 114 5.55 6.56 -12.60
N THR A 115 4.75 6.78 -11.55
CA THR A 115 5.14 7.63 -10.41
C THR A 115 6.34 7.04 -9.65
N TYR A 116 6.37 5.72 -9.44
CA TYR A 116 7.40 5.06 -8.65
C TYR A 116 8.47 4.32 -9.47
N ASN A 117 8.47 4.47 -10.80
CA ASN A 117 9.39 3.75 -11.67
C ASN A 117 9.36 2.21 -11.43
N SER A 118 8.16 1.63 -11.36
CA SER A 118 7.99 0.20 -11.10
C SER A 118 7.80 -0.60 -12.39
N PRO A 119 8.85 -1.29 -12.90
CA PRO A 119 8.72 -2.14 -14.07
C PRO A 119 7.79 -3.34 -13.84
N TYR A 120 7.73 -3.86 -12.60
CA TYR A 120 6.90 -5.01 -12.27
C TYR A 120 5.41 -4.67 -12.32
N LEU A 121 5.00 -3.58 -11.64
CA LEU A 121 3.61 -3.13 -11.69
C LEU A 121 3.21 -2.69 -13.10
N TYR A 122 4.11 -2.03 -13.83
CA TYR A 122 3.89 -1.69 -15.24
C TYR A 122 3.52 -2.93 -16.07
N ALA A 123 4.35 -4.00 -16.00
CA ALA A 123 4.16 -5.19 -16.81
C ALA A 123 2.78 -5.84 -16.55
N GLN A 124 2.41 -5.97 -15.27
CA GLN A 124 1.14 -6.53 -14.85
C GLN A 124 -0.04 -5.65 -15.31
N ALA A 125 -0.03 -4.36 -14.97
CA ALA A 125 -1.11 -3.43 -15.33
C ALA A 125 -1.30 -3.31 -16.85
N ASN A 126 -0.20 -3.23 -17.61
CA ASN A 126 -0.23 -3.20 -19.06
C ASN A 126 -0.82 -4.49 -19.65
N ARG A 127 -0.46 -5.67 -19.11
CA ARG A 127 -1.08 -6.93 -19.53
C ARG A 127 -2.58 -6.96 -19.23
N TRP A 128 -2.99 -6.55 -18.03
CA TRP A 128 -4.41 -6.55 -17.65
C TRP A 128 -5.24 -5.60 -18.51
N MET A 129 -4.73 -4.40 -18.81
CA MET A 129 -5.42 -3.46 -19.71
C MET A 129 -5.55 -4.00 -21.15
N ARG A 130 -4.54 -4.72 -21.67
CA ARG A 130 -4.63 -5.33 -23.00
C ARG A 130 -5.72 -6.40 -23.12
N ALA A 131 -6.26 -6.89 -21.99
CA ALA A 131 -7.24 -7.96 -21.94
C ALA A 131 -8.63 -7.58 -22.46
N SER A 132 -8.94 -6.28 -22.55
CA SER A 132 -10.20 -5.77 -23.09
C SER A 132 -10.00 -4.76 -24.22
N ARG A 133 -11.06 -4.52 -24.98
CA ARG A 133 -11.05 -3.51 -26.05
C ARG A 133 -10.83 -2.11 -25.49
N SER A 134 -11.59 -1.72 -24.46
CA SER A 134 -11.49 -0.40 -23.82
C SER A 134 -10.09 -0.16 -23.26
N GLY A 135 -9.50 -1.15 -22.58
CA GLY A 135 -8.15 -1.00 -22.04
C GLY A 135 -7.10 -0.83 -23.14
N ARG A 136 -7.22 -1.53 -24.28
CA ARG A 136 -6.35 -1.29 -25.45
C ARG A 136 -6.51 0.11 -26.04
N GLU A 137 -7.73 0.63 -26.11
CA GLU A 137 -8.01 2.00 -26.58
C GLU A 137 -7.40 3.04 -25.61
N MET A 138 -7.53 2.85 -24.30
CA MET A 138 -6.87 3.71 -23.29
C MET A 138 -5.35 3.68 -23.39
N LEU A 139 -4.75 2.52 -23.62
CA LEU A 139 -3.30 2.37 -23.80
C LEU A 139 -2.79 3.09 -25.05
N ALA A 140 -3.53 3.00 -26.17
CA ALA A 140 -3.15 3.63 -27.43
C ALA A 140 -3.04 5.16 -27.32
N ASP A 141 -3.86 5.78 -26.46
CA ASP A 141 -3.85 7.22 -26.19
C ASP A 141 -3.18 7.57 -24.84
N TRP A 142 -2.40 6.68 -24.23
CA TRP A 142 -1.93 6.87 -22.85
C TRP A 142 -1.06 8.12 -22.62
N VAL A 143 -0.34 8.56 -23.64
CA VAL A 143 0.55 9.74 -23.55
C VAL A 143 -0.26 11.03 -23.50
N ASN A 144 -1.20 11.22 -24.43
CA ASN A 144 -1.97 12.46 -24.54
C ASN A 144 -3.23 12.44 -23.66
N ARG A 145 -3.83 11.25 -23.51
CA ARG A 145 -5.11 11.00 -22.83
C ARG A 145 -6.19 11.94 -23.34
N ALA A 146 -6.11 12.41 -24.58
CA ALA A 146 -7.01 13.39 -25.14
C ALA A 146 -8.38 12.78 -25.43
N ALA A 147 -8.40 11.56 -25.97
CA ALA A 147 -9.58 10.81 -26.35
C ALA A 147 -10.24 10.04 -25.19
N GLN A 148 -9.57 9.91 -24.04
CA GLN A 148 -10.14 9.24 -22.87
C GLN A 148 -11.39 9.99 -22.33
N PRO A 149 -12.41 9.28 -21.82
CA PRO A 149 -13.52 9.88 -21.08
C PRO A 149 -13.06 10.74 -19.90
N ALA A 150 -13.77 11.84 -19.62
CA ALA A 150 -13.42 12.77 -18.53
C ALA A 150 -13.34 12.09 -17.15
N ALA A 151 -14.23 11.13 -16.87
CA ALA A 151 -14.22 10.38 -15.62
C ALA A 151 -12.93 9.56 -15.44
N GLU A 152 -12.51 8.83 -16.48
CA GLU A 152 -11.25 8.05 -16.45
C GLU A 152 -10.03 8.96 -16.29
N LYS A 153 -10.07 10.16 -16.91
CA LYS A 153 -9.00 11.13 -16.72
C LYS A 153 -8.88 11.56 -15.24
N LEU A 154 -10.01 11.92 -14.65
CA LEU A 154 -10.07 12.33 -13.24
C LEU A 154 -9.63 11.21 -12.28
N ALA A 155 -10.01 9.95 -12.53
CA ALA A 155 -9.60 8.82 -11.71
C ALA A 155 -8.08 8.59 -11.73
N VAL A 156 -7.45 8.67 -12.90
CA VAL A 156 -6.00 8.51 -13.05
C VAL A 156 -5.24 9.71 -12.46
N ASP A 157 -5.75 10.94 -12.61
CA ASP A 157 -5.16 12.13 -12.01
C ASP A 157 -5.28 12.11 -10.47
N TYR A 158 -6.43 11.66 -9.95
CA TYR A 158 -6.64 11.40 -8.53
C TYR A 158 -5.62 10.39 -7.99
N ALA A 159 -5.39 9.29 -8.73
CA ALA A 159 -4.39 8.29 -8.37
C ALA A 159 -2.97 8.85 -8.35
N GLU A 160 -2.60 9.66 -9.33
CA GLU A 160 -1.27 10.30 -9.35
C GLU A 160 -1.08 11.21 -8.13
N ARG A 161 -2.02 12.12 -7.89
CA ARG A 161 -1.95 13.11 -6.80
C ARG A 161 -1.84 12.44 -5.45
N LEU A 162 -2.74 11.51 -5.15
CA LEU A 162 -2.78 10.79 -3.88
C LEU A 162 -1.58 9.84 -3.70
N THR A 163 -0.95 9.41 -4.79
CA THR A 163 0.28 8.60 -4.73
C THR A 163 1.49 9.45 -4.39
N LYS A 164 1.64 10.61 -5.05
CA LYS A 164 2.75 11.56 -4.82
C LYS A 164 2.71 12.18 -3.43
N ASP A 165 1.52 12.49 -2.93
CA ASP A 165 1.32 13.03 -1.59
C ASP A 165 -0.04 12.57 -1.04
N ILE A 166 -0.08 12.08 0.19
CA ILE A 166 -1.34 11.67 0.83
C ILE A 166 -2.30 12.84 1.05
N HIS A 167 -1.79 14.09 1.02
CA HIS A 167 -2.57 15.33 1.05
C HIS A 167 -2.63 16.03 -0.32
N GLY A 168 -2.20 15.36 -1.39
CA GLY A 168 -2.01 15.95 -2.73
C GLY A 168 -3.31 16.22 -3.50
N VAL A 169 -4.44 15.68 -3.05
CA VAL A 169 -5.77 15.97 -3.62
C VAL A 169 -6.35 17.20 -2.93
N THR A 170 -6.49 18.28 -3.68
CA THR A 170 -7.10 19.53 -3.19
C THR A 170 -8.62 19.43 -3.13
N ASP A 171 -9.28 20.37 -2.45
CA ASP A 171 -10.75 20.43 -2.40
C ASP A 171 -11.35 20.60 -3.80
N THR A 172 -10.68 21.37 -4.66
CA THR A 172 -11.07 21.55 -6.07
C THR A 172 -10.92 20.25 -6.86
N ASP A 173 -9.80 19.53 -6.69
CA ASP A 173 -9.60 18.23 -7.34
C ASP A 173 -10.67 17.22 -6.88
N PHE A 174 -10.95 17.17 -5.57
CA PHE A 174 -11.96 16.29 -4.99
C PHE A 174 -13.37 16.63 -5.49
N ALA A 175 -13.73 17.91 -5.57
CA ALA A 175 -15.00 18.35 -6.14
C ALA A 175 -15.15 17.96 -7.61
N ALA A 176 -14.06 18.02 -8.40
CA ALA A 176 -14.05 17.57 -9.79
C ALA A 176 -14.30 16.06 -9.89
N VAL A 177 -13.64 15.24 -9.07
CA VAL A 177 -13.90 13.79 -9.00
C VAL A 177 -15.35 13.52 -8.58
N ARG A 178 -15.86 14.23 -7.56
CA ARG A 178 -17.23 14.10 -7.06
C ARG A 178 -18.30 14.49 -8.08
N SER A 179 -17.96 15.33 -9.06
CA SER A 179 -18.90 15.70 -10.13
C SER A 179 -19.26 14.53 -11.06
N VAL A 180 -18.46 13.46 -11.07
CA VAL A 180 -18.65 12.28 -11.93
C VAL A 180 -18.64 10.93 -11.19
N TYR A 181 -18.14 10.88 -9.95
CA TYR A 181 -18.15 9.70 -9.10
C TYR A 181 -18.92 9.94 -7.80
N ASN A 182 -19.75 8.99 -7.40
CA ASN A 182 -20.46 9.04 -6.12
C ASN A 182 -19.54 8.65 -4.93
N ASP A 183 -20.04 8.76 -3.69
CA ASP A 183 -19.26 8.46 -2.48
C ASP A 183 -18.66 7.04 -2.47
N ALA A 184 -19.43 6.04 -2.88
CA ALA A 184 -18.96 4.65 -2.91
C ALA A 184 -17.86 4.47 -3.95
N GLN A 185 -18.03 5.05 -5.14
CA GLN A 185 -17.01 5.05 -6.18
C GLN A 185 -15.76 5.83 -5.77
N ILE A 186 -15.88 6.95 -5.07
CA ILE A 186 -14.71 7.69 -4.53
C ILE A 186 -13.95 6.84 -3.51
N VAL A 187 -14.67 6.14 -2.62
CA VAL A 187 -14.05 5.18 -1.69
C VAL A 187 -13.37 4.06 -2.46
N GLU A 188 -14.01 3.50 -3.49
CA GLU A 188 -13.44 2.45 -4.34
C GLU A 188 -12.17 2.93 -5.04
N LEU A 189 -12.21 4.09 -5.72
CA LEU A 189 -11.05 4.74 -6.33
C LEU A 189 -9.91 4.90 -5.31
N THR A 190 -10.24 5.42 -4.12
CA THR A 190 -9.25 5.61 -3.05
C THR A 190 -8.63 4.28 -2.64
N MET A 191 -9.44 3.26 -2.37
CA MET A 191 -8.94 1.94 -2.00
C MET A 191 -8.11 1.31 -3.13
N THR A 192 -8.45 1.53 -4.40
CA THR A 192 -7.62 1.14 -5.56
C THR A 192 -6.24 1.81 -5.54
N VAL A 193 -6.17 3.13 -5.33
CA VAL A 193 -4.88 3.84 -5.16
C VAL A 193 -4.08 3.24 -4.01
N CYS A 194 -4.75 3.01 -2.88
CA CYS A 194 -4.15 2.46 -1.68
C CYS A 194 -3.59 1.04 -1.91
N PHE A 195 -4.34 0.18 -2.61
CA PHE A 195 -3.90 -1.16 -2.97
C PHE A 195 -2.67 -1.14 -3.87
N PHE A 196 -2.65 -0.33 -4.93
CA PHE A 196 -1.48 -0.27 -5.81
C PHE A 196 -0.24 0.31 -5.11
N ASN A 197 -0.44 1.21 -4.15
CA ASN A 197 0.62 1.68 -3.27
C ASN A 197 1.15 0.61 -2.31
N HIS A 198 0.30 -0.31 -1.85
CA HIS A 198 0.74 -1.51 -1.14
C HIS A 198 1.51 -2.45 -2.09
N PHE A 199 0.92 -2.76 -3.25
CA PHE A 199 1.44 -3.71 -4.22
C PHE A 199 2.83 -3.33 -4.74
N VAL A 200 3.06 -2.05 -5.08
CA VAL A 200 4.36 -1.58 -5.58
C VAL A 200 5.47 -1.76 -4.54
N ARG A 201 5.16 -1.59 -3.26
CA ARG A 201 6.13 -1.77 -2.16
C ARG A 201 6.48 -3.24 -1.96
N LEU A 202 5.51 -4.13 -2.13
CA LEU A 202 5.77 -5.57 -2.18
C LEU A 202 6.69 -5.93 -3.35
N ALA A 203 6.33 -5.50 -4.56
CA ALA A 203 7.05 -5.85 -5.78
C ALA A 203 8.50 -5.33 -5.78
N GLU A 204 8.69 -4.04 -5.50
CA GLU A 204 10.03 -3.44 -5.54
C GLU A 204 10.85 -3.75 -4.28
N GLY A 205 10.22 -3.85 -3.11
CA GLY A 205 10.88 -4.26 -1.88
C GLY A 205 11.50 -5.65 -2.01
N LEU A 206 10.83 -6.58 -2.69
CA LEU A 206 11.31 -7.95 -2.94
C LEU A 206 12.13 -8.11 -4.23
N ASN A 207 12.29 -7.04 -5.02
CA ASN A 207 12.97 -7.10 -6.31
C ASN A 207 12.37 -8.13 -7.28
N LEU A 208 11.04 -8.24 -7.32
CA LEU A 208 10.38 -9.34 -8.02
C LEU A 208 10.74 -9.34 -9.52
N PRO A 209 11.15 -10.50 -10.07
CA PRO A 209 11.40 -10.64 -11.50
C PRO A 209 10.08 -10.58 -12.25
N VAL A 210 10.03 -9.85 -13.37
CA VAL A 210 8.85 -9.89 -14.25
C VAL A 210 8.79 -11.25 -14.94
N GLU A 211 7.60 -11.85 -14.98
CA GLU A 211 7.39 -13.11 -15.66
C GLU A 211 7.40 -12.91 -17.18
N THR A 212 8.11 -13.75 -17.92
CA THR A 212 8.16 -13.66 -19.39
C THR A 212 6.77 -13.78 -20.02
N TRP A 213 5.93 -14.68 -19.51
CA TRP A 213 4.55 -14.86 -19.96
C TRP A 213 3.68 -13.61 -19.73
N VAL A 214 4.02 -12.70 -18.81
CA VAL A 214 3.29 -11.44 -18.63
C VAL A 214 3.57 -10.48 -19.79
N LEU A 215 4.81 -10.48 -20.29
CA LEU A 215 5.26 -9.61 -21.39
C LEU A 215 4.86 -10.19 -22.75
N ASP A 216 4.93 -11.50 -22.90
CA ASP A 216 4.76 -12.20 -24.18
C ASP A 216 3.31 -12.59 -24.49
N ASP A 217 2.39 -12.42 -23.52
CA ASP A 217 0.95 -12.63 -23.75
C ASP A 217 0.43 -11.68 -24.84
N LYS A 218 0.21 -12.22 -26.05
CA LYS A 218 -0.23 -11.44 -27.21
C LYS A 218 -1.73 -11.15 -27.21
N SER A 219 -2.50 -11.97 -26.50
CA SER A 219 -3.96 -11.94 -26.55
C SER A 219 -4.56 -12.26 -25.18
N PRO A 220 -4.22 -11.47 -24.12
CA PRO A 220 -4.85 -11.63 -22.83
C PRO A 220 -6.37 -11.43 -22.98
N LYS A 221 -7.15 -12.12 -22.16
CA LYS A 221 -8.62 -12.02 -22.18
C LYS A 221 -9.13 -11.74 -20.79
N MET A 222 -10.16 -10.89 -20.73
CA MET A 222 -10.89 -10.70 -19.49
C MET A 222 -11.50 -12.03 -19.06
N PRO A 223 -11.43 -12.39 -17.76
CA PRO A 223 -12.11 -13.57 -17.24
C PRO A 223 -13.63 -13.40 -17.33
N GLU A 224 -14.35 -14.51 -17.48
CA GLU A 224 -15.80 -14.54 -17.29
C GLU A 224 -16.09 -14.38 -15.79
N ILE A 225 -16.51 -13.17 -15.40
CA ILE A 225 -16.94 -12.80 -14.05
C ILE A 225 -18.35 -12.21 -14.20
N GLU A 226 -19.24 -12.48 -13.23
CA GLU A 226 -20.53 -11.79 -13.15
C GLU A 226 -20.28 -10.29 -13.30
N ALA A 227 -20.90 -9.71 -14.33
CA ALA A 227 -20.46 -8.47 -14.92
C ALA A 227 -20.29 -7.35 -13.91
N PHE A 228 -19.26 -6.52 -14.12
CA PHE A 228 -19.30 -5.11 -13.76
C PHE A 228 -20.68 -4.56 -14.16
N ALA A 229 -21.57 -4.40 -13.18
CA ALA A 229 -22.90 -3.88 -13.39
C ALA A 229 -22.81 -2.37 -13.14
N ASN A 230 -22.55 -1.59 -14.19
CA ASN A 230 -22.67 -0.14 -14.09
C ASN A 230 -24.11 0.17 -13.64
N PRO A 231 -24.35 0.74 -12.45
CA PRO A 231 -25.70 1.01 -12.01
C PRO A 231 -26.29 2.11 -12.92
N LYS A 232 -27.10 1.71 -13.90
CA LYS A 232 -27.81 2.61 -14.83
C LYS A 232 -29.03 3.24 -14.15
N ALA A 233 -28.81 3.97 -13.07
CA ALA A 233 -29.85 4.79 -12.46
C ALA A 233 -29.52 6.28 -12.70
N ARG A 234 -30.54 7.07 -13.06
CA ARG A 234 -30.40 8.53 -13.27
C ARG A 234 -30.22 9.30 -11.95
N ILE A 235 -30.39 8.60 -10.84
CA ILE A 235 -30.11 9.01 -9.46
C ILE A 235 -29.43 7.82 -8.79
N ALA A 236 -28.55 8.04 -7.81
CA ALA A 236 -28.06 6.93 -7.00
C ALA A 236 -29.24 6.26 -6.29
N LEU A 237 -29.53 5.00 -6.62
CA LEU A 237 -30.45 4.18 -5.85
C LEU A 237 -29.63 3.50 -4.78
N VAL A 238 -30.03 3.63 -3.51
CA VAL A 238 -29.55 2.71 -2.48
C VAL A 238 -30.06 1.34 -2.87
N SER A 239 -29.18 0.46 -3.34
CA SER A 239 -29.60 -0.91 -3.64
C SER A 239 -29.94 -1.62 -2.34
N ASP A 240 -30.92 -2.52 -2.30
CA ASP A 240 -31.20 -3.31 -1.08
C ASP A 240 -29.97 -4.11 -0.61
N LYS A 241 -29.03 -4.39 -1.54
CA LYS A 241 -27.74 -5.01 -1.23
C LYS A 241 -26.80 -4.11 -0.43
N GLU A 242 -26.91 -2.78 -0.49
CA GLU A 242 -26.03 -1.85 0.25
C GLU A 242 -26.31 -1.84 1.77
N PRO A 243 -27.56 -1.71 2.25
CA PRO A 243 -27.89 -1.89 3.68
C PRO A 243 -27.55 -3.28 4.20
N ASP A 244 -27.85 -4.34 3.43
CA ASP A 244 -27.60 -5.72 3.84
C ASP A 244 -26.10 -6.05 3.88
N ALA A 245 -25.34 -5.63 2.86
CA ALA A 245 -23.90 -5.79 2.84
C ALA A 245 -23.22 -4.92 3.90
N GLY A 246 -23.73 -3.70 4.14
CA GLY A 246 -23.27 -2.83 5.23
C GLY A 246 -23.53 -3.43 6.60
N THR A 247 -24.71 -3.99 6.84
CA THR A 247 -25.09 -4.67 8.09
C THR A 247 -24.27 -5.95 8.28
N SER A 248 -24.08 -6.73 7.23
CA SER A 248 -23.26 -7.95 7.24
C SER A 248 -21.79 -7.62 7.49
N ALA A 249 -21.25 -6.60 6.82
CA ALA A 249 -19.89 -6.11 7.05
C ALA A 249 -19.73 -5.62 8.49
N LEU A 250 -20.71 -4.86 9.01
CA LEU A 250 -20.74 -4.39 10.39
C LEU A 250 -20.73 -5.56 11.39
N ALA A 251 -21.57 -6.57 11.19
CA ALA A 251 -21.60 -7.77 12.01
C ALA A 251 -20.27 -8.53 11.94
N ALA A 252 -19.69 -8.69 10.76
CA ALA A 252 -18.41 -9.36 10.56
C ALA A 252 -17.23 -8.60 11.18
N VAL A 253 -17.27 -7.26 11.24
CA VAL A 253 -16.28 -6.47 11.97
C VAL A 253 -16.40 -6.69 13.47
N LYS A 254 -17.62 -6.59 14.03
CA LYS A 254 -17.86 -6.84 15.46
C LYS A 254 -17.43 -8.25 15.88
N GLN A 255 -17.76 -9.25 15.07
CA GLN A 255 -17.37 -10.63 15.32
C GLN A 255 -15.85 -10.83 15.30
N ALA A 256 -15.16 -10.24 14.32
CA ALA A 256 -13.70 -10.33 14.23
C ALA A 256 -13.02 -9.64 15.42
N GLU A 257 -13.53 -8.49 15.88
CA GLU A 257 -13.03 -7.82 17.09
C GLU A 257 -13.24 -8.67 18.36
N ALA A 258 -14.38 -9.35 18.48
CA ALA A 258 -14.67 -10.23 19.61
C ALA A 258 -13.79 -11.50 19.61
N GLN A 259 -13.44 -12.05 18.44
CA GLN A 259 -12.64 -13.27 18.31
C GLN A 259 -11.14 -13.05 18.57
N ALA A 260 -10.62 -11.86 18.28
CA ALA A 260 -9.20 -11.56 18.44
C ALA A 260 -8.98 -10.14 18.97
N PRO A 261 -9.44 -9.84 20.20
CA PRO A 261 -9.37 -8.49 20.77
C PRO A 261 -7.95 -7.94 20.85
N GLN A 262 -6.96 -8.80 21.06
CA GLN A 262 -5.53 -8.47 21.10
C GLN A 262 -4.97 -7.90 19.79
N ASN A 263 -5.65 -8.13 18.66
CA ASN A 263 -5.25 -7.60 17.35
C ASN A 263 -5.83 -6.21 17.09
N GLY A 264 -6.89 -5.84 17.81
CA GLY A 264 -7.58 -4.58 17.68
C GLY A 264 -6.94 -3.45 18.47
N LEU A 265 -7.38 -2.22 18.20
CA LEU A 265 -7.05 -1.05 19.01
C LEU A 265 -8.06 -0.83 20.14
N GLY A 266 -9.07 -1.71 20.30
CA GLY A 266 -10.10 -1.66 21.34
C GLY A 266 -10.80 -0.31 21.49
N ILE A 267 -11.03 0.38 20.36
CA ILE A 267 -11.82 1.62 20.23
C ILE A 267 -13.17 1.35 19.55
N GLY A 268 -13.55 0.08 19.44
CA GLY A 268 -14.62 -0.39 18.57
C GLY A 268 -14.33 -0.09 17.09
N ILE A 269 -15.41 0.09 16.34
CA ILE A 269 -15.35 0.24 14.88
C ILE A 269 -14.89 1.64 14.51
N ALA A 270 -13.63 1.70 14.07
CA ALA A 270 -13.00 2.92 13.60
C ALA A 270 -13.69 3.50 12.35
N ASN A 271 -13.67 4.83 12.21
CA ASN A 271 -14.15 5.60 11.06
C ASN A 271 -13.51 5.15 9.74
N SER A 272 -12.26 4.67 9.78
CA SER A 272 -11.64 4.01 8.62
C SER A 272 -12.42 2.76 8.18
N GLN A 273 -12.82 1.89 9.11
CA GLN A 273 -13.66 0.73 8.80
C GLN A 273 -15.05 1.17 8.32
N ARG A 274 -15.61 2.23 8.89
CA ARG A 274 -16.90 2.81 8.45
C ARG A 274 -16.88 3.31 7.03
N ALA A 275 -15.82 4.03 6.65
CA ALA A 275 -15.63 4.49 5.29
C ALA A 275 -15.50 3.32 4.30
N MET A 276 -14.71 2.29 4.65
CA MET A 276 -14.55 1.10 3.79
C MET A 276 -15.85 0.32 3.57
N MET A 277 -16.82 0.37 4.49
CA MET A 277 -18.13 -0.30 4.32
C MET A 277 -18.95 0.24 3.15
N ARG A 278 -18.56 1.37 2.53
CA ARG A 278 -19.12 1.81 1.24
C ARG A 278 -18.75 0.90 0.07
N VAL A 279 -17.72 0.06 0.22
CA VAL A 279 -17.24 -0.92 -0.77
C VAL A 279 -17.01 -2.26 -0.05
N PRO A 280 -18.10 -2.95 0.34
CA PRO A 280 -18.07 -4.01 1.35
C PRO A 280 -17.30 -5.28 0.92
N ASP A 281 -17.30 -5.60 -0.38
CA ASP A 281 -16.53 -6.69 -0.97
C ASP A 281 -15.02 -6.45 -0.84
N PHE A 282 -14.55 -5.26 -1.24
CA PHE A 282 -13.15 -4.86 -1.09
C PHE A 282 -12.79 -4.77 0.40
N GLN A 283 -13.64 -4.17 1.25
CA GLN A 283 -13.44 -4.13 2.69
C GLN A 283 -13.23 -5.53 3.27
N ALA A 284 -14.08 -6.49 2.90
CA ALA A 284 -13.98 -7.87 3.37
C ALA A 284 -12.67 -8.54 2.90
N ALA A 285 -12.32 -8.40 1.63
CA ALA A 285 -11.08 -8.96 1.08
C ALA A 285 -9.83 -8.38 1.76
N TRP A 286 -9.79 -7.05 1.95
CA TRP A 286 -8.69 -6.37 2.64
C TRP A 286 -8.57 -6.82 4.10
N ARG A 287 -9.69 -6.93 4.81
CA ARG A 287 -9.69 -7.43 6.19
C ARG A 287 -9.23 -8.86 6.29
N ASN A 288 -9.72 -9.75 5.42
CA ASN A 288 -9.36 -11.17 5.42
C ASN A 288 -7.85 -11.36 5.20
N PHE A 289 -7.30 -10.65 4.22
CA PHE A 289 -5.85 -10.59 4.00
C PHE A 289 -5.10 -10.08 5.25
N GLY A 290 -5.55 -8.96 5.82
CA GLY A 290 -4.91 -8.35 6.98
C GLY A 290 -4.98 -9.21 8.25
N SER A 291 -6.09 -9.92 8.50
CA SER A 291 -6.23 -10.84 9.63
C SER A 291 -5.33 -12.06 9.48
N GLN A 292 -5.28 -12.65 8.28
CA GLN A 292 -4.45 -13.81 8.02
C GLN A 292 -2.96 -13.50 8.21
N ASN A 293 -2.52 -12.33 7.75
CA ASN A 293 -1.19 -11.82 8.01
C ASN A 293 -0.91 -11.72 9.52
N ARG A 294 -1.68 -10.92 10.26
CA ARG A 294 -1.42 -10.66 11.68
C ARG A 294 -1.41 -11.91 12.55
N GLN A 295 -2.24 -12.91 12.23
CA GLN A 295 -2.27 -14.18 12.97
C GLN A 295 -1.05 -15.08 12.72
N SER A 296 -0.33 -14.85 11.61
CA SER A 296 0.75 -15.74 11.16
C SER A 296 2.15 -15.15 11.32
N TRP A 297 2.27 -13.86 11.64
CA TRP A 297 3.55 -13.16 11.63
C TRP A 297 4.46 -13.51 12.81
N SER A 298 5.75 -13.57 12.50
CA SER A 298 6.84 -13.76 13.45
C SER A 298 7.33 -12.45 14.08
N ILE A 299 7.23 -11.32 13.37
CA ILE A 299 7.51 -10.00 13.94
C ILE A 299 6.45 -9.66 14.98
N ASP A 300 6.91 -9.30 16.18
CA ASP A 300 6.03 -9.01 17.29
C ASP A 300 5.19 -7.75 17.03
N ARG A 301 4.08 -7.64 17.76
CA ARG A 301 3.10 -6.57 17.58
C ARG A 301 3.71 -5.18 17.85
N ASN A 302 4.74 -5.07 18.70
CA ASN A 302 5.40 -3.81 18.98
C ASN A 302 6.13 -3.31 17.72
N ILE A 303 6.97 -4.15 17.11
CA ILE A 303 7.68 -3.81 15.86
C ILE A 303 6.70 -3.48 14.73
N GLN A 304 5.59 -4.23 14.60
CA GLN A 304 4.55 -3.91 13.63
C GLN A 304 4.02 -2.48 13.79
N LEU A 305 3.69 -2.06 15.02
CA LEU A 305 3.18 -0.72 15.29
C LEU A 305 4.27 0.36 15.16
N GLN A 306 5.53 0.05 15.46
CA GLN A 306 6.65 0.96 15.24
C GLN A 306 6.91 1.23 13.75
N ILE A 307 6.88 0.18 12.91
CA ILE A 307 6.91 0.32 11.44
C ILE A 307 5.77 1.22 10.98
N SER A 308 4.56 0.92 11.46
CA SER A 308 3.35 1.67 11.13
C SER A 308 3.45 3.15 11.50
N PHE A 309 4.00 3.44 12.68
CA PHE A 309 4.23 4.79 13.18
C PHE A 309 5.26 5.50 12.31
N ALA A 310 6.39 4.84 12.01
CA ALA A 310 7.45 5.40 11.17
C ALA A 310 6.99 5.74 9.75
N VAL A 311 6.20 4.85 9.13
CA VAL A 311 5.59 5.05 7.81
C VAL A 311 4.58 6.21 7.84
N SER A 312 3.74 6.26 8.88
CA SER A 312 2.74 7.32 9.05
C SER A 312 3.38 8.68 9.28
N MET A 313 4.45 8.74 10.08
CA MET A 313 5.24 9.95 10.29
C MET A 313 5.93 10.40 8.99
N ALA A 314 6.52 9.46 8.23
CA ALA A 314 7.17 9.78 6.95
C ALA A 314 6.19 10.33 5.90
N ASN A 315 4.96 9.82 5.87
CA ASN A 315 3.91 10.32 4.99
C ASN A 315 3.20 11.57 5.55
N GLY A 316 3.37 11.90 6.83
CA GLY A 316 2.63 12.97 7.51
C GLY A 316 1.16 12.62 7.82
N CYS A 317 0.81 11.33 7.91
CA CYS A 317 -0.57 10.89 8.15
C CYS A 317 -0.98 11.13 9.60
N ARG A 318 -1.91 12.06 9.80
CA ARG A 318 -2.44 12.40 11.13
C ARG A 318 -3.19 11.22 11.72
N TYR A 319 -4.16 10.67 10.99
CA TYR A 319 -5.05 9.63 11.51
C TYR A 319 -4.27 8.40 12.00
N CYS A 320 -3.40 7.85 11.16
CA CYS A 320 -2.67 6.64 11.49
C CYS A 320 -1.66 6.85 12.61
N THR A 321 -0.99 8.01 12.66
CA THR A 321 -0.01 8.34 13.71
C THR A 321 -0.64 8.31 15.10
N LEU A 322 -1.81 8.95 15.27
CA LEU A 322 -2.58 8.94 16.52
C LEU A 322 -2.90 7.50 16.97
N HIS A 323 -3.41 6.68 16.04
CA HIS A 323 -3.78 5.30 16.32
C HIS A 323 -2.59 4.39 16.65
N GLN A 324 -1.41 4.65 16.05
CA GLN A 324 -0.22 3.87 16.35
C GLN A 324 0.30 4.21 17.75
N VAL A 325 0.23 5.48 18.15
CA VAL A 325 0.59 5.93 19.49
C VAL A 325 -0.34 5.30 20.52
N LEU A 326 -1.65 5.31 20.28
CA LEU A 326 -2.63 4.60 21.11
C LEU A 326 -2.29 3.10 21.24
N GLY A 327 -2.04 2.43 20.11
CA GLY A 327 -1.68 1.01 20.09
C GLY A 327 -0.40 0.71 20.88
N LEU A 328 0.66 1.52 20.69
CA LEU A 328 1.93 1.35 21.40
C LEU A 328 1.78 1.61 22.91
N ARG A 329 0.97 2.60 23.31
CA ARG A 329 0.64 2.83 24.73
C ARG A 329 -0.08 1.63 25.35
N ARG A 330 -1.02 1.01 24.63
CA ARG A 330 -1.72 -0.20 25.08
C ARG A 330 -0.82 -1.42 25.18
N LEU A 331 0.28 -1.47 24.42
CA LEU A 331 1.33 -2.48 24.57
C LEU A 331 2.33 -2.16 25.70
N GLY A 332 2.10 -1.10 26.47
CA GLY A 332 2.99 -0.71 27.58
C GLY A 332 4.26 0.01 27.15
N VAL A 333 4.36 0.51 25.91
CA VAL A 333 5.52 1.31 25.50
C VAL A 333 5.56 2.62 26.27
N ASP A 334 6.70 2.88 26.91
CA ASP A 334 6.92 4.05 27.74
C ASP A 334 6.80 5.37 26.94
N THR A 335 6.19 6.38 27.56
CA THR A 335 5.99 7.71 26.94
C THR A 335 7.31 8.35 26.53
N LYS A 336 8.41 8.15 27.28
CA LYS A 336 9.75 8.67 26.90
C LYS A 336 10.26 8.03 25.62
N LYS A 337 10.01 6.73 25.41
CA LYS A 337 10.36 6.06 24.15
C LYS A 337 9.56 6.63 22.98
N LEU A 338 8.26 6.88 23.14
CA LEU A 338 7.42 7.48 22.11
C LEU A 338 7.86 8.92 21.77
N LEU A 339 8.15 9.73 22.79
CA LEU A 339 8.74 11.07 22.63
C LEU A 339 10.05 11.02 21.86
N SER A 340 10.93 10.08 22.19
CA SER A 340 12.19 9.87 21.46
C SER A 340 11.92 9.49 20.02
N MET A 341 11.08 8.48 19.75
CA MET A 341 10.76 7.99 18.40
C MET A 341 10.17 9.07 17.48
N LYS A 342 9.48 10.07 18.04
CA LYS A 342 8.98 11.22 17.26
C LYS A 342 10.13 12.16 16.86
N LYS A 343 11.17 12.27 17.69
CA LYS A 343 12.31 13.16 17.49
C LYS A 343 13.39 12.52 16.62
N ASP A 344 13.82 11.31 16.99
CA ASP A 344 14.91 10.57 16.37
C ASP A 344 14.81 9.07 16.70
N ASP A 345 15.77 8.28 16.23
CA ASP A 345 15.75 6.82 16.41
C ASP A 345 16.58 6.33 17.61
N SER A 346 17.04 7.22 18.51
CA SER A 346 18.00 6.87 19.57
C SER A 346 17.47 5.89 20.62
N ALA A 347 16.15 5.79 20.78
CA ALA A 347 15.50 4.85 21.70
C ALA A 347 15.13 3.50 21.06
N LEU A 348 15.47 3.28 19.78
CA LEU A 348 15.23 2.01 19.10
C LEU A 348 16.40 1.04 19.32
N THR A 349 16.07 -0.22 19.59
CA THR A 349 17.04 -1.32 19.55
C THR A 349 17.55 -1.54 18.11
N PRO A 350 18.70 -2.22 17.90
CA PRO A 350 19.18 -2.52 16.55
C PRO A 350 18.14 -3.24 15.67
N ARG A 351 17.40 -4.19 16.26
CA ARG A 351 16.31 -4.93 15.58
C ARG A 351 15.18 -4.01 15.15
N GLU A 352 14.71 -3.13 16.04
CA GLU A 352 13.65 -2.15 15.75
C GLU A 352 14.11 -1.13 14.69
N LEU A 353 15.34 -0.62 14.83
CA LEU A 353 15.95 0.35 13.92
C LEU A 353 16.04 -0.20 12.50
N ALA A 354 16.46 -1.45 12.32
CA ALA A 354 16.55 -2.08 11.01
C ALA A 354 15.19 -2.10 10.30
N ALA A 355 14.11 -2.45 11.00
CA ALA A 355 12.77 -2.44 10.43
C ALA A 355 12.27 -1.01 10.10
N VAL A 356 12.47 -0.06 11.03
CA VAL A 356 11.98 1.32 10.90
C VAL A 356 12.69 2.07 9.77
N VAL A 357 14.02 1.98 9.68
CA VAL A 357 14.81 2.65 8.62
C VAL A 357 14.45 2.09 7.25
N PHE A 358 14.37 0.76 7.12
CA PHE A 358 13.96 0.13 5.88
C PHE A 358 12.54 0.55 5.47
N ALA A 359 11.58 0.54 6.41
CA ALA A 359 10.20 0.92 6.14
C ALA A 359 10.08 2.39 5.67
N ARG A 360 10.82 3.32 6.28
CA ARG A 360 10.85 4.72 5.83
C ARG A 360 11.41 4.85 4.42
N LYS A 361 12.52 4.15 4.11
CA LYS A 361 13.11 4.17 2.77
C LYS A 361 12.15 3.62 1.71
N LEU A 362 11.54 2.46 1.98
CA LEU A 362 10.55 1.81 1.11
C LEU A 362 9.29 2.68 0.93
N THR A 363 8.94 3.47 1.94
CA THR A 363 7.81 4.40 1.88
C THR A 363 8.06 5.55 0.92
N VAL A 364 9.26 6.15 0.96
CA VAL A 364 9.61 7.32 0.15
C VAL A 364 9.86 6.95 -1.31
N ASP A 365 10.64 5.89 -1.55
CA ASP A 365 11.02 5.50 -2.89
C ASP A 365 11.20 3.98 -2.99
N PRO A 366 10.14 3.22 -3.32
CA PRO A 366 10.18 1.76 -3.31
C PRO A 366 11.15 1.19 -4.35
N ALA A 367 11.37 1.86 -5.48
CA ALA A 367 12.33 1.42 -6.50
C ALA A 367 13.80 1.65 -6.08
N SER A 368 14.05 2.42 -5.01
CA SER A 368 15.40 2.69 -4.50
C SER A 368 15.94 1.63 -3.53
N ILE A 369 15.13 0.64 -3.14
CA ILE A 369 15.57 -0.42 -2.25
C ILE A 369 16.67 -1.23 -2.93
N SER A 370 17.81 -1.32 -2.26
CA SER A 370 18.97 -2.11 -2.67
C SER A 370 19.00 -3.47 -1.94
N ASP A 371 19.85 -4.37 -2.43
CA ASP A 371 20.05 -5.66 -1.78
C ASP A 371 20.71 -5.53 -0.40
N ASN A 372 21.51 -4.48 -0.18
CA ASN A 372 22.08 -4.17 1.12
C ASN A 372 21.01 -3.71 2.14
N ASP A 373 20.03 -2.91 1.70
CA ASP A 373 18.91 -2.51 2.56
C ASP A 373 18.12 -3.74 3.02
N PHE A 374 17.82 -4.65 2.08
CA PHE A 374 17.10 -5.88 2.38
C PHE A 374 17.93 -6.83 3.25
N ALA A 375 19.23 -6.99 2.97
CA ALA A 375 20.13 -7.81 3.78
C ALA A 375 20.20 -7.33 5.24
N GLY A 376 20.14 -6.02 5.48
CA GLY A 376 20.08 -5.44 6.82
C GLY A 376 18.85 -5.90 7.61
N VAL A 377 17.67 -5.90 6.99
CA VAL A 377 16.44 -6.40 7.63
C VAL A 377 16.47 -7.91 7.77
N LYS A 378 16.88 -8.64 6.72
CA LYS A 378 16.97 -10.10 6.73
C LYS A 378 17.94 -10.61 7.81
N LYS A 379 19.00 -9.89 8.12
CA LYS A 379 19.93 -10.23 9.20
C LYS A 379 19.23 -10.29 10.56
N GLU A 380 18.34 -9.34 10.83
CA GLU A 380 17.63 -9.25 12.11
C GLU A 380 16.40 -10.16 12.15
N PHE A 381 15.68 -10.31 11.04
CA PHE A 381 14.34 -10.93 11.02
C PHE A 381 14.27 -12.26 10.25
N GLY A 382 15.35 -12.69 9.62
CA GLY A 382 15.31 -13.76 8.63
C GLY A 382 14.51 -13.34 7.39
N GLU A 383 14.34 -14.28 6.46
CA GLU A 383 13.67 -14.00 5.18
C GLU A 383 12.16 -13.75 5.34
N GLY A 384 11.48 -14.60 6.13
CA GLY A 384 10.05 -14.46 6.42
C GLY A 384 9.74 -13.14 7.13
N GLY A 385 10.46 -12.80 8.20
CA GLY A 385 10.24 -11.55 8.91
C GLY A 385 10.58 -10.30 8.08
N ALA A 386 11.54 -10.37 7.14
CA ALA A 386 11.77 -9.28 6.18
C ALA A 386 10.57 -9.04 5.24
N VAL A 387 9.90 -10.12 4.80
CA VAL A 387 8.65 -10.02 4.04
C VAL A 387 7.54 -9.40 4.90
N GLU A 388 7.44 -9.77 6.17
CA GLU A 388 6.46 -9.19 7.10
C GLU A 388 6.68 -7.67 7.31
N VAL A 389 7.94 -7.21 7.37
CA VAL A 389 8.29 -5.77 7.42
C VAL A 389 7.82 -5.06 6.14
N ILE A 390 8.04 -5.64 4.96
CA ILE A 390 7.58 -5.10 3.68
C ILE A 390 6.04 -5.03 3.65
N LEU A 391 5.36 -6.10 4.07
CA LEU A 391 3.90 -6.15 4.10
C LEU A 391 3.30 -5.15 5.08
N GLN A 392 3.89 -4.99 6.27
CA GLN A 392 3.42 -3.98 7.21
C GLN A 392 3.65 -2.56 6.70
N THR A 393 4.77 -2.33 6.01
CA THR A 393 5.03 -1.07 5.31
C THR A 393 3.99 -0.80 4.24
N GLY A 394 3.66 -1.81 3.41
CA GLY A 394 2.60 -1.72 2.40
C GLY A 394 1.22 -1.49 3.01
N ASN A 395 0.88 -2.15 4.13
CA ASN A 395 -0.38 -1.96 4.84
C ASN A 395 -0.56 -0.51 5.30
N PHE A 396 0.50 0.15 5.75
CA PHE A 396 0.42 1.56 6.14
C PHE A 396 0.54 2.54 4.98
N ALA A 397 1.20 2.17 3.88
CA ALA A 397 1.09 2.91 2.63
C ALA A 397 -0.36 2.96 2.11
N PHE A 398 -1.11 1.87 2.29
CA PHE A 398 -2.55 1.80 2.06
C PHE A 398 -3.31 2.69 3.06
N MET A 399 -3.16 2.44 4.37
CA MET A 399 -4.00 3.10 5.38
C MET A 399 -3.78 4.62 5.45
N ASN A 400 -2.55 5.10 5.25
CA ASN A 400 -2.25 6.52 5.28
C ASN A 400 -2.99 7.29 4.17
N ARG A 401 -2.97 6.76 2.94
CA ARG A 401 -3.67 7.35 1.80
C ARG A 401 -5.19 7.25 1.94
N PHE A 402 -5.68 6.15 2.50
CA PHE A 402 -7.11 5.97 2.70
C PHE A 402 -7.67 6.95 3.72
N THR A 403 -7.00 7.09 4.87
CA THR A 403 -7.51 7.85 6.00
C THR A 403 -7.35 9.35 5.81
N ASP A 404 -6.13 9.83 5.61
CA ASP A 404 -5.89 11.26 5.43
C ASP A 404 -6.29 11.77 4.03
N GLY A 405 -6.22 10.92 3.00
CA GLY A 405 -6.68 11.27 1.66
C GLY A 405 -8.20 11.49 1.57
N LEU A 406 -8.97 10.78 2.40
CA LEU A 406 -10.41 11.02 2.59
C LEU A 406 -10.72 11.95 3.77
N ARG A 407 -9.69 12.49 4.44
CA ARG A 407 -9.83 13.36 5.61
C ARG A 407 -10.76 12.77 6.68
N LEU A 408 -10.53 11.50 7.04
CA LEU A 408 -11.34 10.82 8.03
C LEU A 408 -11.06 11.37 9.44
N PRO A 409 -12.10 11.74 10.21
CA PRO A 409 -11.91 12.21 11.59
C PRO A 409 -11.37 11.07 12.45
N SER A 410 -10.42 11.39 13.34
CA SER A 410 -9.88 10.43 14.29
C SER A 410 -10.77 10.28 15.50
N GLU A 411 -10.69 9.11 16.10
CA GLU A 411 -11.42 8.70 17.28
C GLU A 411 -10.92 9.48 18.51
N ASP A 412 -11.85 9.94 19.35
CA ASP A 412 -11.56 10.82 20.48
C ASP A 412 -10.50 10.23 21.42
N GLU A 413 -10.54 8.91 21.65
CA GLU A 413 -9.55 8.24 22.49
C GLU A 413 -8.14 8.31 21.88
N ALA A 414 -8.01 8.12 20.57
CA ALA A 414 -6.71 8.22 19.89
C ALA A 414 -6.16 9.65 19.94
N VAL A 415 -7.04 10.66 19.82
CA VAL A 415 -6.68 12.07 19.98
C VAL A 415 -6.20 12.34 21.40
N LYS A 416 -6.99 11.93 22.41
CA LYS A 416 -6.68 12.11 23.83
C LYS A 416 -5.33 11.48 24.19
N THR A 417 -5.11 10.21 23.85
CA THR A 417 -3.84 9.53 24.14
C THR A 417 -2.65 10.20 23.46
N TYR A 418 -2.83 10.73 22.25
CA TYR A 418 -1.76 11.47 21.59
C TYR A 418 -1.42 12.79 22.30
N GLN A 419 -2.43 13.54 22.73
CA GLN A 419 -2.25 14.77 23.51
C GLN A 419 -1.59 14.49 24.87
N GLU A 420 -1.96 13.40 25.54
CA GLU A 420 -1.29 12.95 26.79
C GLU A 420 0.20 12.64 26.58
N VAL A 421 0.58 12.11 25.41
CA VAL A 421 1.97 11.75 25.10
C VAL A 421 2.78 12.95 24.61
N TYR A 422 2.23 13.81 23.76
CA TYR A 422 2.97 14.86 23.05
C TYR A 422 2.58 16.29 23.43
N GLY A 423 1.53 16.49 24.21
CA GLY A 423 0.99 17.78 24.65
C GLY A 423 -0.23 18.26 23.86
N ASP A 424 -1.10 19.04 24.51
CA ASP A 424 -2.44 19.42 24.01
C ASP A 424 -2.44 20.15 22.66
N ASN A 425 -1.41 20.96 22.39
CA ASN A 425 -1.28 21.77 21.17
C ASN A 425 -0.70 21.01 19.96
N THR A 426 -0.43 19.71 20.10
CA THR A 426 0.19 18.92 19.02
C THR A 426 -0.82 18.34 18.03
N TYR A 427 -2.08 18.20 18.44
CA TYR A 427 -3.15 17.82 17.55
C TYR A 427 -3.76 19.06 16.89
N LYS A 428 -3.85 19.04 15.55
CA LYS A 428 -4.56 20.06 14.80
C LYS A 428 -5.68 19.43 13.98
N THR A 429 -6.79 20.15 13.90
CA THR A 429 -7.95 19.78 13.08
C THR A 429 -7.83 20.24 11.63
N ASP A 430 -6.83 21.08 11.31
CA ASP A 430 -6.56 21.46 9.94
C ASP A 430 -5.91 20.30 9.18
N TRP A 431 -6.46 19.97 8.01
CA TRP A 431 -5.99 18.87 7.15
C TRP A 431 -4.69 19.22 6.40
N LYS A 432 -3.96 20.21 6.89
CA LYS A 432 -2.71 20.65 6.30
C LYS A 432 -1.61 19.74 6.83
N LYS A 433 -0.70 19.35 5.93
CA LYS A 433 0.52 18.64 6.31
C LYS A 433 1.23 19.43 7.42
N PRO A 434 1.58 18.80 8.56
CA PRO A 434 2.40 19.43 9.57
C PRO A 434 3.69 19.95 8.92
N LYS A 435 4.09 21.18 9.24
CA LYS A 435 5.34 21.78 8.75
C LYS A 435 6.55 21.01 9.27
#